data_AF-A0A4Y2L6C9-F1
#
_entry.id   AF-A0A4Y2L6C9-F1
#
_cell.length_a   1.000
_cell.length_b   1.000
_cell.length_c   1.000
_cell.angle_alpha   90.00
_cell.angle_beta   90.00
_cell.angle_gamma   90.00
#
_symmetry.space_group_name_H-M   'P 1'
#
loop_
_entity.id
_entity.type
_entity.pdbx_description
1 polymer ?
#
loop_
_entity_poly.entity_id
_entity_poly.type
_entity_poly.pdbx_seq_one_letter_code
_entity_poly.pdbx_strand_id
1 'polypeptide(L)'
;MDIFEPKFHKAWNEALIKEKKIRAKWHEQYGTKIDESTEGLEVDDTQDPGPPCTCKGKGKWDKISEKQFDWPRNGATGTSTLMRIADTPSEMKIPPPIVKSKLYEGISHDGKGRAGYLKTRWKEDPENKFHNRVCSSWYYGWNHEKDNEFSCKDPDHCKIRERAFYQP
;
A
#
# COMPACT_ATOMS: atom_id res chain seq x y z
N MET A 1 -6.17 28.30 1.31
CA MET A 1 -6.97 27.86 0.15
C MET A 1 -8.28 27.35 0.71
N ASP A 2 -9.36 28.09 0.52
CA ASP A 2 -10.66 27.74 1.09
C ASP A 2 -11.39 26.73 0.21
N ILE A 3 -11.73 25.59 0.81
CA ILE A 3 -12.35 24.43 0.15
C ILE A 3 -13.77 24.75 -0.36
N PHE A 4 -14.39 25.82 0.15
CA PHE A 4 -15.76 26.24 -0.16
C PHE A 4 -15.87 27.35 -1.22
N GLU A 5 -14.77 27.68 -1.91
CA GLU A 5 -14.86 28.62 -3.03
C GLU A 5 -15.72 28.06 -4.18
N PRO A 6 -16.71 28.82 -4.70
CA PRO A 6 -17.57 28.36 -5.80
C PRO A 6 -16.80 27.99 -7.08
N LYS A 7 -15.62 28.58 -7.27
CA LYS A 7 -14.71 28.25 -8.38
C LYS A 7 -14.13 26.84 -8.25
N PHE A 8 -13.80 26.43 -7.02
CA PHE A 8 -13.29 25.09 -6.72
C PHE A 8 -14.36 24.01 -6.97
N HIS A 9 -15.61 24.27 -6.60
CA HIS A 9 -16.73 23.37 -6.87
C HIS A 9 -16.97 23.15 -8.38
N LYS A 10 -16.86 24.22 -9.19
CA LYS A 10 -16.96 24.11 -10.65
C LYS A 10 -15.82 23.28 -11.25
N ALA A 11 -14.58 23.50 -10.80
CA ALA A 11 -13.42 22.74 -11.26
C ALA A 11 -13.56 21.23 -10.95
N TRP A 12 -14.09 20.88 -9.77
CA TRP A 12 -14.37 19.49 -9.40
C TRP A 12 -15.46 18.83 -10.24
N ASN A 13 -16.56 19.53 -10.48
CA ASN A 13 -17.62 19.03 -11.36
C ASN A 13 -17.10 18.81 -12.79
N GLU A 14 -16.27 19.72 -13.30
CA GLU A 14 -15.64 19.58 -14.61
C GLU A 14 -14.69 18.36 -14.65
N ALA A 15 -13.88 18.16 -13.61
CA ALA A 15 -13.00 17.00 -13.48
C ALA A 15 -13.78 15.68 -13.47
N LEU A 16 -14.87 15.59 -12.69
CA LEU A 16 -15.75 14.42 -12.65
C LEU A 16 -16.40 14.12 -14.01
N ILE A 17 -16.86 15.15 -14.72
CA ILE A 17 -17.44 14.98 -16.07
C ILE A 17 -16.38 14.47 -17.05
N LYS A 18 -15.16 14.99 -17.00
CA LYS A 18 -14.05 14.52 -17.84
C LYS A 18 -13.70 13.07 -17.54
N GLU A 19 -13.60 12.72 -16.26
CA GLU A 19 -13.33 11.34 -15.84
C GLU A 19 -14.40 10.38 -16.34
N LYS A 20 -15.70 10.70 -16.17
CA LYS A 20 -16.81 9.89 -16.68
C LYS A 20 -16.70 9.64 -18.18
N LYS A 21 -16.35 10.66 -18.96
CA LYS A 21 -16.14 10.53 -20.41
C LYS A 21 -14.96 9.63 -20.75
N ILE A 22 -13.85 9.77 -20.02
CA ILE A 22 -12.66 8.93 -20.22
C ILE A 22 -12.99 7.47 -19.90
N ARG A 23 -13.67 7.19 -18.78
CA ARG A 23 -14.09 5.83 -18.41
C ARG A 23 -15.06 5.23 -19.41
N ALA A 24 -16.06 6.00 -19.87
CA ALA A 24 -16.99 5.53 -20.90
C ALA A 24 -16.27 5.13 -22.19
N LYS A 25 -15.34 5.98 -22.67
CA LYS A 25 -14.51 5.69 -23.84
C LYS A 25 -13.59 4.48 -23.62
N TRP A 26 -13.05 4.33 -22.42
CA TRP A 26 -12.22 3.18 -22.07
C TRP A 26 -13.04 1.88 -22.06
N HIS A 27 -14.24 1.88 -21.46
CA HIS A 27 -15.15 0.74 -21.49
C HIS A 27 -15.60 0.38 -22.91
N GLU A 28 -15.80 1.37 -23.79
CA GLU A 28 -16.10 1.11 -25.20
C GLU A 28 -14.92 0.45 -25.93
N GLN A 29 -13.68 0.80 -25.59
CA GLN A 29 -12.47 0.25 -26.23
C GLN A 29 -12.01 -1.09 -25.66
N TYR A 30 -12.25 -1.33 -24.37
CA TYR A 30 -11.65 -2.45 -23.64
C TYR A 30 -12.66 -3.27 -22.83
N GLY A 31 -13.93 -2.85 -22.73
CA GLY A 31 -14.96 -3.55 -21.96
C GLY A 31 -15.19 -4.99 -22.44
N THR A 32 -15.27 -5.19 -23.75
CA THR A 32 -15.47 -6.53 -24.33
C THR A 32 -14.32 -7.49 -24.03
N LYS A 33 -13.08 -6.99 -23.94
CA LYS A 33 -11.90 -7.80 -23.60
C LYS A 33 -11.87 -8.23 -22.13
N ILE A 34 -12.54 -7.48 -21.25
CA ILE A 34 -12.65 -7.81 -19.83
C ILE A 34 -13.72 -8.87 -19.65
N ASP A 35 -14.86 -8.73 -20.33
CA ASP A 35 -15.93 -9.73 -20.32
C ASP A 35 -15.44 -11.08 -20.87
N GLU A 36 -14.70 -11.08 -21.99
CA GLU A 36 -14.04 -12.30 -22.55
C GLU A 36 -13.04 -12.95 -21.58
N SER A 37 -12.42 -12.18 -20.68
CA SER A 37 -11.51 -12.73 -19.66
C SER A 37 -12.25 -13.29 -18.42
N THR A 38 -13.52 -12.93 -18.26
CA THR A 38 -14.42 -13.49 -17.25
C THR A 38 -15.29 -14.63 -17.77
N GLU A 39 -15.40 -14.80 -19.10
CA GLU A 39 -15.96 -15.98 -19.77
C GLU A 39 -15.09 -17.23 -19.51
N GLY A 40 -15.20 -17.77 -18.30
CA GLY A 40 -14.41 -18.90 -17.81
C GLY A 40 -14.37 -18.98 -16.29
N LEU A 41 -14.72 -17.90 -15.59
CA LEU A 41 -15.13 -17.95 -14.19
C LEU A 41 -16.64 -18.16 -14.17
N GLU A 42 -17.08 -19.42 -14.19
CA GLU A 42 -18.41 -19.77 -13.70
C GLU A 42 -18.47 -19.33 -12.24
N VAL A 43 -19.00 -18.12 -12.00
CA VAL A 43 -19.54 -17.80 -10.68
C VAL A 43 -20.77 -18.69 -10.57
N ASP A 44 -20.68 -19.70 -9.73
CA ASP A 44 -21.80 -20.57 -9.40
C ASP A 44 -22.90 -19.71 -8.76
N ASP A 45 -23.79 -19.17 -9.60
CA ASP A 45 -25.01 -18.44 -9.21
C ASP A 45 -26.06 -19.39 -8.60
N THR A 46 -25.71 -20.66 -8.35
CA THR A 46 -26.55 -21.61 -7.61
C THR A 46 -26.33 -21.48 -6.10
N GLN A 47 -26.47 -20.27 -5.56
CA GLN A 47 -26.81 -20.12 -4.13
C GLN A 47 -27.69 -18.90 -3.84
N ASP A 48 -28.97 -19.24 -3.76
CA ASP A 48 -30.08 -18.62 -3.03
C ASP A 48 -30.73 -17.38 -3.68
N PRO A 49 -31.96 -17.49 -4.22
CA PRO A 49 -32.76 -16.33 -4.55
C PRO A 49 -33.11 -15.63 -3.24
N GLY A 50 -32.27 -14.67 -2.84
CA GLY A 50 -32.57 -13.76 -1.76
C GLY A 50 -33.99 -13.19 -1.98
N PRO A 51 -34.87 -13.29 -0.97
CA PRO A 51 -36.27 -12.92 -1.17
C PRO A 51 -36.38 -11.46 -1.58
N PRO A 52 -37.34 -11.09 -2.44
CA PRO A 52 -37.50 -9.72 -2.89
C PRO A 52 -37.74 -8.84 -1.67
N CYS A 53 -36.81 -7.92 -1.43
CA CYS A 53 -36.86 -7.03 -0.28
C CYS A 53 -38.03 -6.05 -0.43
N THR A 54 -39.21 -6.45 0.02
CA THR A 54 -40.27 -5.52 0.38
C THR A 54 -40.07 -5.16 1.85
N CYS A 55 -39.28 -4.11 2.09
CA CYS A 55 -39.01 -3.63 3.45
C CYS A 55 -40.25 -2.94 4.05
N LYS A 56 -41.25 -3.72 4.47
CA LYS A 56 -42.24 -3.34 5.49
C LYS A 56 -42.65 -4.55 6.31
N GLY A 57 -41.86 -4.90 7.31
CA GLY A 57 -42.22 -5.91 8.29
C GLY A 57 -41.29 -5.91 9.49
N LYS A 58 -41.82 -5.54 10.66
CA LYS A 58 -41.12 -5.63 11.94
C LYS A 58 -40.93 -7.11 12.30
N GLY A 59 -39.76 -7.67 12.00
CA GLY A 59 -39.37 -9.02 12.44
C GLY A 59 -38.65 -8.95 13.78
N LYS A 60 -39.18 -9.65 14.79
CA LYS A 60 -38.48 -9.91 16.04
C LYS A 60 -37.22 -10.73 15.74
N TRP A 61 -36.09 -10.32 16.29
CA TRP A 61 -34.88 -11.12 16.32
C TRP A 61 -35.10 -12.26 17.31
N ASP A 62 -35.40 -13.46 16.82
CA ASP A 62 -35.27 -14.65 17.65
C ASP A 62 -33.79 -14.88 17.96
N LYS A 63 -33.49 -15.15 19.24
CA LYS A 63 -32.13 -15.37 19.71
C LYS A 63 -31.55 -16.57 18.97
N ILE A 64 -30.54 -16.31 18.14
CA ILE A 64 -29.64 -17.34 17.62
C ILE A 64 -29.14 -18.13 18.83
N SER A 65 -29.47 -19.42 18.91
CA SER A 65 -28.90 -20.28 19.94
C SER A 65 -27.40 -20.30 19.73
N GLU A 66 -26.68 -19.89 20.76
CA GLU A 66 -25.23 -19.83 20.81
C GLU A 66 -24.69 -21.26 20.79
N LYS A 67 -24.68 -21.88 19.60
CA LYS A 67 -23.85 -23.05 19.35
C LYS A 67 -22.42 -22.57 19.46
N GLN A 68 -21.82 -22.86 20.61
CA GLN A 68 -20.43 -22.63 20.92
C GLN A 68 -19.57 -23.12 19.73
N PHE A 69 -18.99 -22.18 19.00
CA PHE A 69 -18.11 -22.47 17.88
C PHE A 69 -16.80 -23.01 18.47
N ASP A 70 -16.67 -24.34 18.54
CA ASP A 70 -15.44 -25.00 18.98
C ASP A 70 -14.35 -24.75 17.92
N TRP A 71 -13.47 -23.78 18.20
CA TRP A 71 -12.25 -23.61 17.41
C TRP A 71 -11.44 -24.91 17.47
N PRO A 72 -10.89 -25.39 16.34
CA PRO A 72 -10.14 -26.65 16.33
C PRO A 72 -8.98 -26.58 17.32
N ARG A 73 -9.05 -27.45 18.34
CA ARG A 73 -7.99 -27.64 19.32
C ARG A 73 -6.79 -28.23 18.60
N ASN A 74 -5.66 -27.52 18.61
CA ASN A 74 -4.40 -27.97 17.99
C ASN A 74 -4.04 -29.38 18.49
N GLY A 75 -4.26 -30.38 17.64
CA GLY A 75 -4.14 -31.79 18.03
C GLY A 75 -4.70 -32.79 17.02
N ALA A 76 -5.42 -32.35 15.98
CA ALA A 76 -5.78 -33.23 14.87
C ALA A 76 -4.59 -33.41 13.92
N THR A 77 -3.93 -34.56 14.03
CA THR A 77 -3.17 -35.21 12.95
C THR A 77 -4.12 -35.51 11.78
N GLY A 78 -4.46 -34.45 11.04
CA GLY A 78 -5.10 -34.53 9.75
C GLY A 78 -4.12 -33.96 8.74
N THR A 79 -3.80 -34.76 7.73
CA THR A 79 -3.04 -34.42 6.54
C THR A 79 -3.77 -33.29 5.81
N SER A 80 -3.59 -32.05 6.27
CA SER A 80 -4.06 -30.86 5.60
C SER A 80 -3.11 -30.60 4.43
N THR A 81 -3.41 -31.21 3.29
CA THR A 81 -2.85 -30.87 1.97
C THR A 81 -3.47 -29.57 1.45
N LEU A 82 -3.72 -28.60 2.33
CA LEU A 82 -3.72 -27.21 1.90
C LEU A 82 -2.28 -26.79 2.03
N MET A 83 -1.59 -26.63 0.90
CA MET A 83 -0.29 -25.99 0.89
C MET A 83 -0.45 -24.69 1.68
N ARG A 84 0.16 -24.65 2.87
CA ARG A 84 0.36 -23.42 3.62
C ARG A 84 0.98 -22.48 2.61
N ILE A 85 0.22 -21.46 2.17
CA ILE A 85 0.71 -20.48 1.20
C ILE A 85 2.11 -20.13 1.67
N ALA A 86 3.12 -20.54 0.89
CA ALA A 86 4.50 -20.40 1.28
C ALA A 86 4.67 -18.93 1.68
N ASP A 87 5.10 -18.71 2.92
CA ASP A 87 5.07 -17.42 3.60
C ASP A 87 5.35 -16.30 2.59
N THR A 88 4.42 -15.35 2.45
CA THR A 88 4.60 -14.22 1.53
C THR A 88 6.00 -13.64 1.78
N PRO A 89 6.83 -13.47 0.74
CA PRO A 89 8.22 -13.09 0.94
C PRO A 89 8.26 -11.81 1.77
N SER A 90 8.89 -11.89 2.94
CA SER A 90 9.00 -10.75 3.86
C SER A 90 9.63 -9.58 3.10
N GLU A 91 8.97 -8.41 3.12
CA GLU A 91 9.44 -7.25 2.35
C GLU A 91 10.87 -6.82 2.76
N MET A 92 11.22 -7.03 4.03
CA MET A 92 12.53 -6.71 4.60
C MET A 92 13.46 -7.91 4.65
N LYS A 93 14.74 -7.66 4.37
CA LYS A 93 15.83 -8.61 4.60
C LYS A 93 15.98 -8.90 6.10
N ILE A 94 16.34 -10.14 6.40
CA ILE A 94 16.70 -10.55 7.76
C ILE A 94 17.92 -9.74 8.21
N PRO A 95 17.89 -9.09 9.38
CA PRO A 95 19.01 -8.30 9.87
C PRO A 95 20.19 -9.20 10.30
N PRO A 96 21.43 -8.68 10.28
CA PRO A 96 22.59 -9.38 10.82
C PRO A 96 22.37 -9.80 12.28
N PRO A 97 22.94 -10.93 12.74
CA PRO A 97 22.71 -11.44 14.10
C PRO A 97 23.14 -10.45 15.19
N ILE A 98 24.17 -9.64 14.93
CA ILE A 98 24.65 -8.58 15.84
C ILE A 98 23.61 -7.46 16.01
N VAL A 99 22.89 -7.12 14.94
CA VAL A 99 21.82 -6.11 15.03
C VAL A 99 20.59 -6.72 15.70
N LYS A 100 20.29 -8.00 15.40
CA LYS A 100 19.18 -8.75 15.99
C LYS A 100 19.35 -8.97 17.50
N SER A 101 20.58 -9.17 18.00
CA SER A 101 20.83 -9.36 19.44
C SER A 101 20.42 -8.14 20.26
N LYS A 102 20.57 -6.92 19.73
CA LYS A 102 20.12 -5.68 20.38
C LYS A 102 18.64 -5.69 20.75
N LEU A 103 17.80 -6.43 20.02
CA LEU A 103 16.38 -6.56 20.32
C LEU A 103 16.13 -7.12 21.72
N TYR A 104 17.04 -7.96 22.22
CA TYR A 104 16.93 -8.67 23.49
C TYR A 104 17.83 -8.07 24.58
N GLU A 105 18.52 -6.98 24.30
CA GLU A 105 19.41 -6.34 25.26
C GLU A 105 18.68 -5.24 26.04
N GLY A 106 18.37 -5.46 27.31
CA GLY A 106 17.76 -4.45 28.18
C GLY A 106 16.32 -4.05 27.83
N ILE A 107 15.88 -2.89 28.31
CA ILE A 107 14.49 -2.41 28.19
C ILE A 107 14.41 -1.25 27.19
N SER A 108 13.33 -1.20 26.41
CA SER A 108 13.13 -0.18 25.36
C SER A 108 13.04 1.24 25.88
N HIS A 109 12.57 1.41 27.13
CA HIS A 109 12.46 2.70 27.79
C HIS A 109 13.82 3.43 27.90
N ASP A 110 14.89 2.70 28.21
CA ASP A 110 16.24 3.27 28.35
C ASP A 110 16.97 3.39 27.01
N GLY A 111 16.23 3.31 25.90
CA GLY A 111 16.77 3.34 24.54
C GLY A 111 17.48 2.06 24.10
N LYS A 112 17.45 1.00 24.91
CA LYS A 112 18.00 -0.33 24.57
C LYS A 112 16.91 -1.21 23.91
N GLY A 113 17.15 -2.50 23.75
CA GLY A 113 16.16 -3.45 23.25
C GLY A 113 15.65 -3.09 21.86
N ARG A 114 14.32 -3.08 21.72
CA ARG A 114 13.62 -2.72 20.48
C ARG A 114 13.92 -1.28 20.03
N ALA A 115 13.99 -0.33 20.95
CA ALA A 115 14.29 1.06 20.59
C ALA A 115 15.69 1.19 19.98
N GLY A 116 16.69 0.53 20.57
CA GLY A 116 18.06 0.48 20.05
C GLY A 116 18.15 -0.25 18.70
N TYR A 117 17.42 -1.36 18.55
CA TYR A 117 17.31 -2.08 17.28
C TYR A 117 16.75 -1.19 16.17
N LEU A 118 15.61 -0.54 16.40
CA LEU A 118 14.97 0.32 15.41
C LEU A 118 15.84 1.53 15.03
N LYS A 119 16.50 2.17 16.01
CA LYS A 119 17.47 3.24 15.74
C LYS A 119 18.62 2.77 14.85
N THR A 120 19.13 1.56 15.08
CA THR A 120 20.20 0.97 14.25
C THR A 120 19.68 0.69 12.84
N ARG A 121 18.54 0.00 12.72
CA ARG A 121 17.92 -0.40 11.45
C ARG A 121 17.35 0.78 10.64
N TRP A 122 17.18 1.95 11.26
CA TRP A 122 16.77 3.18 10.57
C TRP A 122 17.94 3.89 9.87
N LYS A 123 19.17 3.76 10.40
CA LYS A 123 20.36 4.37 9.80
C LYS A 123 20.88 3.63 8.56
N GLU A 124 20.44 2.39 8.36
CA GLU A 124 20.86 1.59 7.22
C GLU A 124 20.10 1.98 5.96
N ASP A 125 20.81 1.96 4.84
CA ASP A 125 20.23 2.24 3.53
C ASP A 125 19.08 1.27 3.20
N PRO A 126 18.01 1.79 2.56
CA PRO A 126 16.83 1.01 2.20
C PRO A 126 17.17 -0.14 1.24
N GLU A 127 18.22 0.00 0.41
CA GLU A 127 18.73 -1.07 -0.47
C GLU A 127 19.26 -2.30 0.30
N ASN A 128 19.90 -2.04 1.44
CA ASN A 128 20.40 -3.10 2.32
C ASN A 128 19.30 -3.64 3.25
N LYS A 129 18.23 -2.88 3.43
CA LYS A 129 17.13 -3.23 4.34
C LYS A 129 16.04 -4.06 3.68
N PHE A 130 15.73 -3.81 2.42
CA PHE A 130 14.62 -4.46 1.72
C PHE A 130 15.11 -5.35 0.59
N HIS A 131 14.32 -6.39 0.28
CA HIS A 131 14.60 -7.26 -0.87
C HIS A 131 14.36 -6.52 -2.18
N ASN A 132 13.23 -5.81 -2.25
CA ASN A 132 12.80 -5.05 -3.40
C ASN A 132 12.62 -3.57 -3.03
N ARG A 133 12.70 -2.70 -4.03
CA ARG A 133 12.34 -1.29 -3.87
C ARG A 133 10.82 -1.19 -3.70
N VAL A 134 10.38 -0.53 -2.64
CA VAL A 134 8.95 -0.41 -2.33
C VAL A 134 8.30 0.74 -3.12
N CYS A 135 9.05 1.81 -3.42
CA CYS A 135 8.53 3.00 -4.11
C CYS A 135 9.49 3.55 -5.18
N SER A 136 8.94 4.24 -6.18
CA SER A 136 9.70 4.92 -7.24
C SER A 136 10.58 6.06 -6.73
N SER A 137 10.19 6.69 -5.61
CA SER A 137 10.97 7.73 -4.95
C SER A 137 12.35 7.27 -4.51
N TRP A 138 12.59 5.96 -4.34
CA TRP A 138 13.92 5.45 -4.01
C TRP A 138 14.91 5.57 -5.18
N TYR A 139 14.42 5.59 -6.42
CA TYR A 139 15.29 5.73 -7.59
C TYR A 139 15.91 7.13 -7.69
N TYR A 140 15.12 8.16 -7.34
CA TYR A 140 15.53 9.55 -7.52
C TYR A 140 15.93 10.20 -6.19
N GLY A 141 15.21 9.90 -5.10
CA GLY A 141 15.24 10.68 -3.86
C GLY A 141 16.26 10.25 -2.82
N TRP A 142 16.71 8.99 -2.83
CA TRP A 142 17.54 8.46 -1.74
C TRP A 142 19.05 8.62 -1.98
N ASN A 143 19.51 8.68 -3.24
CA ASN A 143 20.94 8.79 -3.59
C ASN A 143 21.44 10.23 -3.79
N HIS A 144 20.62 11.25 -3.47
CA HIS A 144 21.00 12.65 -3.70
C HIS A 144 22.31 13.07 -3.01
N GLU A 145 22.73 12.42 -1.92
CA GLU A 145 24.04 12.72 -1.29
C GLU A 145 25.23 12.04 -1.97
N LYS A 146 25.02 10.88 -2.61
CA LYS A 146 26.09 10.09 -3.25
C LYS A 146 26.46 10.67 -4.61
N ASP A 147 25.50 11.28 -5.30
CA ASP A 147 25.67 11.86 -6.64
C ASP A 147 25.98 13.37 -6.60
N ASN A 148 26.46 13.89 -5.46
CA ASN A 148 26.83 15.30 -5.27
C ASN A 148 28.01 15.79 -6.12
N GLU A 149 28.50 14.98 -7.06
CA GLU A 149 29.14 15.52 -8.25
C GLU A 149 28.07 16.12 -9.20
N PHE A 150 27.27 17.06 -8.71
CA PHE A 150 26.90 18.21 -9.54
C PHE A 150 28.16 19.07 -9.74
N SER A 151 29.22 18.44 -10.25
CA SER A 151 30.31 19.10 -10.90
C SER A 151 29.68 19.70 -12.14
N CYS A 152 29.23 20.95 -12.00
CA CYS A 152 29.07 21.81 -13.15
C CYS A 152 30.45 21.89 -13.79
N LYS A 153 30.69 21.00 -14.76
CA LYS A 153 31.96 20.92 -15.47
C LYS A 153 32.31 22.28 -16.10
N ASP A 154 31.27 23.09 -16.35
CA ASP A 154 31.36 24.45 -16.85
C ASP A 154 30.96 25.46 -15.77
N PRO A 155 31.93 26.15 -15.13
CA PRO A 155 31.65 27.22 -14.16
C PRO A 155 30.93 28.43 -14.77
N ASP A 156 30.82 28.50 -16.11
CA ASP A 156 30.17 29.61 -16.80
C ASP A 156 28.65 29.44 -16.96
N HIS A 157 28.12 28.21 -16.89
CA HIS A 157 26.67 27.98 -16.94
C HIS A 157 25.97 28.10 -15.58
N CYS A 158 26.70 28.03 -14.46
CA CYS A 158 26.12 28.16 -13.12
C CYS A 158 25.95 29.60 -12.61
N LYS A 159 26.43 30.62 -13.33
CA LYS A 159 26.40 32.03 -12.90
C LYS A 159 25.07 32.76 -13.16
N ILE A 160 24.06 32.08 -13.72
CA ILE A 160 22.76 32.71 -14.03
C ILE A 160 21.98 33.05 -12.75
N ARG A 161 22.11 32.21 -11.70
CA ARG A 161 21.32 32.38 -10.47
C ARG A 161 21.79 33.56 -9.62
N GLU A 162 23.07 33.92 -9.66
CA GLU A 162 23.61 35.05 -8.88
C GLU A 162 23.32 36.40 -9.55
N ARG A 163 23.36 36.47 -10.90
CA ARG A 163 23.10 37.71 -11.65
C ARG A 163 21.63 38.12 -11.72
N ALA A 164 20.69 37.18 -11.57
CA ALA A 164 19.27 37.44 -11.74
C ALA A 164 18.58 38.01 -10.48
N PHE A 165 19.14 37.82 -9.28
CA PHE A 165 18.48 38.14 -8.01
C PHE A 165 19.02 39.38 -7.29
N TYR A 166 20.22 39.86 -7.64
CA TYR A 166 20.78 41.10 -7.11
C TYR A 166 21.16 42.03 -8.27
N GLN A 167 20.29 42.99 -8.55
CA GLN A 167 20.67 44.22 -9.25
C GLN A 167 20.89 45.32 -8.19
N PRO A 168 21.94 46.14 -8.29
CA PRO A 168 22.23 47.23 -7.37
C PRO A 168 21.18 48.36 -7.41
#